data_AF-A0A9D7NAB3-F1
#
_entry.id   AF-A0A9D7NAB3-F1
#
_cell.length_a   1.000
_cell.length_b   1.000
_cell.length_c   1.000
_cell.angle_alpha   90.00
_cell.angle_beta   90.00
_cell.angle_gamma   90.00
#
_symmetry.space_group_name_H-M   'P 1'
#
loop_
_entity.id
_entity.type
_entity.pdbx_description
1 polymer ?
#
loop_
_entity_poly.entity_id
_entity_poly.type
_entity_poly.pdbx_seq_one_letter_code
_entity_poly.pdbx_strand_id
1 'polypeptide(L)'
;MGLLCSESKYRSIPLLPSYSGLKYNEVPLRVSLRQHCPVPGDQQRMGSCVGWAVGYGALTLMRAQRLGLNDPSKITQMANSAAFVYNQIRLQSDDCSAGAYIEDALALLKTKGDCLENSFNYKKVDCNTNPGPMPSAEALQYRIQDFAAVFNTQEVPKSKISKACKV
;
A
#
# COMPACT_ATOMS: atom_id res chain seq x y z
N MET A 1 3.60 -9.92 13.62
CA MET A 1 3.19 -8.62 13.06
C MET A 1 4.43 -8.00 12.43
N GLY A 2 4.36 -7.54 11.17
CA GLY A 2 5.55 -7.12 10.40
C GLY A 2 5.64 -5.62 10.07
N LEU A 3 4.73 -4.79 10.58
CA LEU A 3 4.83 -3.34 10.42
C LEU A 3 5.84 -2.79 11.42
N LEU A 4 6.80 -2.02 10.94
CA LEU A 4 7.72 -1.25 11.75
C LEU A 4 7.33 0.23 11.70
N CYS A 5 7.40 0.91 12.84
CA CYS A 5 7.08 2.34 12.96
C CYS A 5 8.34 3.12 13.32
N SER A 6 8.64 4.18 12.57
CA SER A 6 9.75 5.08 12.87
C SER A 6 9.31 6.53 12.72
N GLU A 7 9.41 7.31 13.79
CA GLU A 7 9.01 8.72 13.77
C GLU A 7 9.89 9.55 12.81
N SER A 8 11.18 9.21 12.70
CA SER A 8 12.09 9.92 11.78
C SER A 8 11.74 9.67 10.31
N LYS A 9 11.38 8.44 9.94
CA LYS A 9 10.90 8.10 8.59
C LYS A 9 9.54 8.74 8.30
N TYR A 10 8.62 8.68 9.25
CA TYR A 10 7.30 9.29 9.07
C TYR A 10 7.39 10.81 8.82
N ARG A 11 8.25 11.51 9.59
CA ARG A 11 8.45 12.96 9.46
C ARG A 11 9.17 13.39 8.18
N SER A 12 9.86 12.48 7.49
CA SER A 12 10.53 12.81 6.22
C SER A 12 9.56 12.80 5.03
N ILE A 13 8.35 12.27 5.20
CA ILE A 13 7.29 12.26 4.17
C ILE A 13 6.58 13.61 4.14
N PRO A 14 6.23 14.14 2.95
CA PRO A 14 5.42 15.34 2.84
C PRO A 14 4.05 15.17 3.53
N LEU A 15 3.61 16.22 4.23
CA LEU A 15 2.26 16.29 4.78
C LEU A 15 1.28 16.81 3.72
N LEU A 16 0.06 16.28 3.71
CA LEU A 16 -1.01 16.88 2.92
C LEU A 16 -1.26 18.32 3.37
N PRO A 17 -1.52 19.25 2.43
CA PRO A 17 -1.85 20.62 2.78
C PRO A 17 -3.20 20.66 3.50
N SER A 18 -3.38 21.65 4.36
CA SER A 18 -4.67 21.91 5.00
C SER A 18 -5.64 22.49 3.98
N TYR A 19 -6.72 21.77 3.69
CA TYR A 19 -7.82 22.24 2.84
C TYR A 19 -8.88 22.96 3.68
N SER A 20 -9.40 24.08 3.19
CA SER A 20 -10.48 24.84 3.83
C SER A 20 -11.51 25.32 2.78
N GLY A 21 -12.74 25.63 3.21
CA GLY A 21 -13.79 26.20 2.35
C GLY A 21 -15.09 25.38 2.29
N LEU A 22 -16.11 25.91 1.60
CA LEU A 22 -17.47 25.34 1.58
C LEU A 22 -17.54 23.93 0.96
N LYS A 23 -16.73 23.62 -0.05
CA LYS A 23 -16.66 22.28 -0.67
C LYS A 23 -16.00 21.23 0.22
N TYR A 24 -15.20 21.64 1.21
CA TYR A 24 -14.70 20.74 2.25
C TYR A 24 -15.86 20.15 3.08
N ASN A 25 -17.01 20.81 3.11
CA ASN A 25 -18.17 20.35 3.84
C ASN A 25 -19.05 19.34 3.08
N GLU A 26 -18.77 19.04 1.81
CA GLU A 26 -19.56 18.13 0.96
C GLU A 26 -19.02 16.68 0.95
N VAL A 27 -18.35 16.25 2.03
CA VAL A 27 -17.88 14.86 2.16
C VAL A 27 -19.06 13.94 2.52
N PRO A 28 -19.28 12.83 1.79
CA PRO A 28 -20.34 11.88 2.08
C PRO A 28 -20.23 11.27 3.48
N LEU A 29 -21.37 11.14 4.18
CA LEU A 29 -21.45 10.58 5.55
C LEU A 29 -20.93 9.15 5.67
N ARG A 30 -20.95 8.39 4.56
CA ARG A 30 -20.45 7.01 4.49
C ARG A 30 -19.90 6.73 3.11
N VAL A 31 -18.68 6.23 3.06
CA VAL A 31 -18.05 5.71 1.85
C VAL A 31 -17.58 4.30 2.14
N SER A 32 -17.81 3.38 1.20
CA SER A 32 -17.21 2.05 1.24
C SER A 32 -16.46 1.79 -0.04
N LEU A 33 -15.16 1.52 0.09
CA LEU A 33 -14.32 1.09 -1.04
C LEU A 33 -14.29 -0.44 -1.18
N ARG A 34 -15.04 -1.17 -0.34
CA ARG A 34 -14.99 -2.65 -0.27
C ARG A 34 -15.30 -3.32 -1.61
N GLN A 35 -16.19 -2.73 -2.40
CA GLN A 35 -16.53 -3.25 -3.73
C GLN A 35 -15.34 -3.24 -4.70
N HIS A 36 -14.34 -2.39 -4.46
CA HIS A 36 -13.12 -2.28 -5.27
C HIS A 36 -11.93 -3.06 -4.67
N CYS A 37 -12.13 -3.76 -3.55
CA CYS A 37 -11.06 -4.53 -2.93
C CYS A 37 -10.90 -5.90 -3.60
N PRO A 38 -9.67 -6.41 -3.75
CA PRO A 38 -9.46 -7.82 -4.03
C PRO A 38 -9.93 -8.68 -2.84
N VAL A 39 -10.17 -9.96 -3.09
CA VAL A 39 -10.39 -10.97 -2.05
C VAL A 39 -9.22 -10.97 -1.07
N PRO A 40 -9.45 -11.01 0.26
CA PRO A 40 -8.37 -11.07 1.24
C PRO A 40 -7.41 -12.24 1.00
N GLY A 41 -6.11 -11.95 1.04
CA GLY A 41 -5.05 -12.96 0.96
C GLY A 41 -4.56 -13.42 2.33
N ASP A 42 -3.46 -14.17 2.33
CA ASP A 42 -2.87 -14.76 3.54
C ASP A 42 -1.35 -14.60 3.51
N GLN A 43 -0.82 -13.83 4.47
CA GLN A 43 0.61 -13.56 4.63
C GLN A 43 1.39 -14.68 5.33
N GLN A 44 0.70 -15.73 5.77
CA GLN A 44 1.30 -16.85 6.49
C GLN A 44 2.12 -16.36 7.70
N ARG A 45 3.31 -16.93 7.90
CA ARG A 45 4.23 -16.56 8.99
C ARG A 45 5.17 -15.41 8.64
N MET A 46 5.09 -14.84 7.43
CA MET A 46 6.00 -13.79 7.00
C MET A 46 5.63 -12.43 7.58
N GLY A 47 6.64 -11.59 7.83
CA GLY A 47 6.52 -10.19 8.24
C GLY A 47 5.99 -9.25 7.15
N SER A 48 5.25 -9.75 6.17
CA SER A 48 4.97 -9.06 4.90
C SER A 48 3.68 -8.25 4.86
N CYS A 49 3.08 -7.94 6.01
CA CYS A 49 1.80 -7.20 6.07
C CYS A 49 1.87 -5.85 5.36
N VAL A 50 3.04 -5.21 5.32
CA VAL A 50 3.25 -3.95 4.59
C VAL A 50 3.13 -4.16 3.08
N GLY A 51 3.72 -5.22 2.52
CA GLY A 51 3.59 -5.56 1.10
C GLY A 51 2.14 -5.89 0.72
N TRP A 52 1.44 -6.63 1.58
CA TRP A 52 0.00 -6.89 1.42
C TRP A 52 -0.86 -5.63 1.48
N ALA A 53 -0.60 -4.74 2.44
CA ALA A 53 -1.39 -3.53 2.61
C ALA A 53 -1.18 -2.54 1.45
N VAL A 54 0.07 -2.28 1.07
CA VAL A 54 0.45 -1.23 0.12
C VAL A 54 0.35 -1.71 -1.33
N GLY A 55 0.89 -2.89 -1.65
CA GLY A 55 0.85 -3.48 -3.00
C GLY A 55 -0.50 -4.14 -3.28
N TYR A 56 -0.73 -5.32 -2.70
CA TYR A 56 -1.93 -6.12 -2.99
C TYR A 56 -3.24 -5.39 -2.66
N GLY A 57 -3.31 -4.69 -1.53
CA GLY A 57 -4.51 -3.98 -1.08
C GLY A 57 -4.69 -2.64 -1.77
N ALA A 58 -3.91 -1.63 -1.34
CA ALA A 58 -4.13 -0.23 -1.72
C ALA A 58 -3.94 0.02 -3.23
N LEU A 59 -2.83 -0.44 -3.83
CA LEU A 59 -2.56 -0.19 -5.25
C LEU A 59 -3.59 -0.89 -6.16
N THR A 60 -3.93 -2.15 -5.86
CA THR A 60 -4.99 -2.87 -6.58
C THR A 60 -6.33 -2.15 -6.47
N LEU A 61 -6.72 -1.74 -5.26
CA LEU A 61 -7.97 -1.01 -5.02
C LEU A 61 -8.02 0.29 -5.82
N MET A 62 -6.96 1.09 -5.77
CA MET A 62 -6.87 2.35 -6.52
C MET A 62 -7.05 2.11 -8.03
N ARG A 63 -6.45 1.05 -8.56
CA ARG A 63 -6.58 0.67 -9.97
C ARG A 63 -7.99 0.19 -10.31
N ALA A 64 -8.56 -0.67 -9.48
CA ALA A 64 -9.93 -1.18 -9.64
C ALA A 64 -10.96 -0.04 -9.62
N GLN A 65 -10.81 0.91 -8.69
CA GLN A 65 -11.66 2.10 -8.61
C GLN A 65 -11.54 2.97 -9.87
N ARG A 66 -10.31 3.22 -10.36
CA ARG A 66 -10.09 4.00 -11.60
C ARG A 66 -10.75 3.36 -12.82
N LEU A 67 -10.76 2.03 -12.88
CA LEU A 67 -11.34 1.26 -13.98
C LEU A 67 -12.83 0.94 -13.78
N GLY A 68 -13.44 1.38 -12.67
CA GLY A 68 -14.85 1.11 -12.36
C GLY A 68 -15.16 -0.37 -12.09
N LEU A 69 -14.17 -1.17 -11.70
CA LEU A 69 -14.34 -2.60 -11.44
C LEU A 69 -14.91 -2.84 -10.04
N ASN A 70 -15.93 -3.69 -9.94
CA ASN A 70 -16.64 -3.99 -8.69
C ASN A 70 -16.79 -5.50 -8.41
N ASP A 71 -16.20 -6.35 -9.26
CA ASP A 71 -16.18 -7.80 -9.11
C ASP A 71 -14.90 -8.23 -8.40
N PRO A 72 -14.97 -8.71 -7.14
CA PRO A 72 -13.78 -9.08 -6.37
C PRO A 72 -12.91 -10.14 -7.05
N SER A 73 -13.51 -11.08 -7.80
CA SER A 73 -12.75 -12.14 -8.48
C SER A 73 -11.94 -11.58 -9.64
N LYS A 74 -12.50 -10.64 -10.42
CA LYS A 74 -11.75 -9.94 -11.48
C LYS A 74 -10.67 -9.05 -10.91
N ILE A 75 -10.95 -8.36 -9.81
CA ILE A 75 -9.98 -7.50 -9.11
C ILE A 75 -8.83 -8.33 -8.56
N THR A 76 -9.09 -9.50 -7.97
CA THR A 76 -8.05 -10.41 -7.50
C THR A 76 -7.18 -10.96 -8.63
N GLN A 77 -7.76 -11.31 -9.79
CA GLN A 77 -6.98 -11.80 -10.94
C GLN A 77 -5.97 -10.78 -11.46
N MET A 78 -6.22 -9.50 -11.22
CA MET A 78 -5.39 -8.40 -11.66
C MET A 78 -4.66 -7.72 -10.49
N ALA A 79 -4.65 -8.33 -9.31
CA ALA A 79 -4.06 -7.77 -8.12
C ALA A 79 -2.54 -7.62 -8.25
N ASN A 80 -2.02 -6.60 -7.59
CA ASN A 80 -0.59 -6.35 -7.46
C ASN A 80 0.08 -7.30 -6.45
N SER A 81 1.38 -7.53 -6.59
CA SER A 81 2.10 -8.56 -5.83
C SER A 81 2.51 -8.08 -4.44
N ALA A 82 2.04 -8.77 -3.40
CA ALA A 82 2.50 -8.50 -2.04
C ALA A 82 3.99 -8.83 -1.84
N ALA A 83 4.48 -9.87 -2.52
CA ALA A 83 5.87 -10.34 -2.38
C ALA A 83 6.85 -9.43 -3.11
N PHE A 84 6.47 -8.85 -4.25
CA PHE A 84 7.35 -7.97 -5.02
C PHE A 84 7.74 -6.75 -4.18
N VAL A 85 6.78 -6.14 -3.50
CA VAL A 85 7.04 -5.04 -2.57
C VAL A 85 7.87 -5.53 -1.39
N TYR A 86 7.39 -6.53 -0.65
CA TYR A 86 8.01 -6.96 0.60
C TYR A 86 9.48 -7.40 0.45
N ASN A 87 9.78 -8.20 -0.57
CA ASN A 87 11.12 -8.76 -0.77
C ASN A 87 12.19 -7.69 -1.03
N GLN A 88 11.78 -6.50 -1.48
CA GLN A 88 12.68 -5.38 -1.78
C GLN A 88 12.87 -4.40 -0.61
N ILE A 89 11.98 -4.41 0.39
CA ILE A 89 11.97 -3.41 1.48
C ILE A 89 12.11 -4.00 2.87
N ARG A 90 11.99 -5.32 3.02
CA ARG A 90 12.10 -5.99 4.31
C ARG A 90 13.46 -5.72 4.94
N LEU A 91 13.50 -5.70 6.26
CA LEU A 91 14.76 -5.84 6.97
C LEU A 91 15.29 -7.27 6.82
N GLN A 92 16.59 -7.43 7.01
CA GLN A 92 17.22 -8.75 6.91
C GLN A 92 16.80 -9.62 8.10
N SER A 93 16.31 -10.82 7.80
CA SER A 93 16.22 -11.95 8.73
C SER A 93 16.31 -13.25 7.94
N ASP A 94 16.75 -14.31 8.62
CA ASP A 94 16.93 -15.63 8.00
C ASP A 94 15.59 -16.35 7.76
N ASP A 95 14.54 -15.96 8.47
CA ASP A 95 13.25 -16.66 8.55
C ASP A 95 12.06 -15.88 7.96
N CYS A 96 12.31 -14.77 7.27
CA CYS A 96 11.27 -13.89 6.74
C CYS A 96 10.32 -13.30 7.81
N SER A 97 10.69 -13.32 9.09
CA SER A 97 9.91 -12.70 10.16
C SER A 97 10.10 -11.18 10.23
N ALA A 98 11.21 -10.67 9.66
CA ALA A 98 11.53 -9.26 9.66
C ALA A 98 10.42 -8.41 9.04
N GLY A 99 10.13 -7.30 9.71
CA GLY A 99 9.15 -6.34 9.23
C GLY A 99 9.67 -5.42 8.13
N ALA A 100 8.82 -4.49 7.76
CA ALA A 100 9.13 -3.40 6.83
C ALA A 100 8.44 -2.09 7.27
N TYR A 101 8.90 -0.98 6.69
CA TYR A 101 8.31 0.35 6.86
C TYR A 101 7.36 0.65 5.71
N ILE A 102 6.19 1.25 6.00
CA ILE A 102 5.25 1.68 4.95
C ILE A 102 5.89 2.75 4.06
N GLU A 103 6.71 3.60 4.66
CA GLU A 103 7.45 4.67 4.00
C GLU A 103 8.35 4.12 2.88
N ASP A 104 9.03 3.00 3.13
CA ASP A 104 9.89 2.34 2.15
C ASP A 104 9.07 1.68 1.04
N ALA A 105 7.91 1.10 1.38
CA ALA A 105 6.97 0.55 0.41
C ALA A 105 6.44 1.62 -0.55
N LEU A 106 6.03 2.77 -0.02
CA LEU A 106 5.52 3.89 -0.83
C LEU A 106 6.62 4.52 -1.70
N ALA A 107 7.84 4.64 -1.17
CA ALA A 107 9.00 5.07 -1.96
C ALA A 107 9.31 4.09 -3.10
N LEU A 108 9.22 2.78 -2.85
CA LEU A 108 9.35 1.74 -3.88
C LEU A 108 8.26 1.90 -4.94
N LEU A 109 6.99 2.05 -4.56
CA LEU A 109 5.89 2.22 -5.51
C LEU A 109 6.04 3.48 -6.37
N LYS A 110 6.60 4.56 -5.81
CA LYS A 110 6.83 5.81 -6.57
C LYS A 110 7.96 5.65 -7.59
N THR A 111 9.01 4.92 -7.23
CA THR A 111 10.23 4.80 -8.05
C THR A 111 10.16 3.64 -9.04
N LYS A 112 9.77 2.45 -8.57
CA LYS A 112 9.74 1.19 -9.34
C LYS A 112 8.34 0.67 -9.62
N GLY A 113 7.36 1.02 -8.78
CA GLY A 113 5.99 0.50 -8.90
C GLY A 113 5.88 -0.91 -8.34
N ASP A 114 4.91 -1.68 -8.84
CA ASP A 114 4.66 -3.05 -8.43
C ASP A 114 4.14 -3.89 -9.61
N CYS A 115 4.55 -5.14 -9.70
CA CYS A 115 4.08 -6.05 -10.74
C CYS A 115 2.75 -6.71 -10.33
N LEU A 116 2.20 -7.55 -11.19
CA LEU A 116 1.02 -8.35 -10.86
C LEU A 116 1.40 -9.58 -10.03
N GLU A 117 0.48 -10.02 -9.16
CA GLU A 117 0.62 -11.25 -8.37
C GLU A 117 0.87 -12.49 -9.24
N ASN A 118 0.36 -12.50 -10.48
CA ASN A 118 0.64 -13.58 -11.44
C ASN A 118 2.08 -13.59 -11.96
N SER A 119 2.73 -12.42 -12.00
CA SER A 119 4.11 -12.25 -12.47
C SER A 119 5.13 -12.50 -11.37
N PHE A 120 4.78 -12.20 -10.11
CA PHE A 120 5.61 -12.50 -8.94
C PHE A 120 4.73 -13.05 -7.81
N ASN A 121 4.53 -14.36 -7.82
CA ASN A 121 3.52 -15.01 -7.01
C ASN A 121 3.99 -15.28 -5.58
N TYR A 122 3.29 -14.72 -4.60
CA TYR A 122 3.58 -14.78 -3.17
C TYR A 122 3.69 -16.21 -2.62
N LYS A 123 2.92 -17.17 -3.18
CA LYS A 123 2.96 -18.58 -2.76
C LYS A 123 4.13 -19.37 -3.38
N LYS A 124 4.76 -18.83 -4.42
CA LYS A 124 5.83 -19.50 -5.18
C LYS A 124 7.22 -18.93 -4.90
N VAL A 125 7.31 -17.80 -4.20
CA VAL A 125 8.58 -17.16 -3.86
C VAL A 125 8.78 -17.12 -2.35
N ASP A 126 10.02 -17.20 -1.91
CA ASP A 126 10.41 -16.86 -0.55
C ASP A 126 10.73 -15.35 -0.43
N CYS A 127 11.01 -14.87 0.78
CA CYS A 127 11.37 -13.47 0.96
C CYS A 127 12.79 -13.10 0.49
N ASN A 128 13.62 -14.09 0.16
CA ASN A 128 14.99 -13.90 -0.33
C ASN A 128 15.05 -13.80 -1.87
N THR A 129 13.97 -14.20 -2.54
CA THR A 129 13.85 -14.17 -3.99
C THR A 129 13.68 -12.72 -4.44
N ASN A 130 14.66 -12.22 -5.19
CA ASN A 130 14.56 -10.89 -5.80
C ASN A 130 13.75 -10.96 -7.11
N PRO A 131 12.96 -9.92 -7.45
CA PRO A 131 12.26 -9.88 -8.72
C PRO A 131 13.22 -9.90 -9.92
N GLY A 132 12.92 -10.77 -10.89
CA GLY A 132 13.68 -10.83 -12.15
C GLY A 132 13.40 -9.64 -13.08
N PRO A 133 14.02 -9.63 -14.28
CA PRO A 133 13.85 -8.54 -15.24
C PRO A 133 12.40 -8.35 -15.72
N MET A 134 11.68 -9.45 -15.92
CA MET A 134 10.29 -9.43 -16.43
C MET A 134 9.31 -8.78 -15.43
N PRO A 135 9.18 -9.23 -14.17
CA PRO A 135 8.35 -8.54 -13.18
C PRO A 135 8.80 -7.10 -12.93
N SER A 136 10.11 -6.83 -12.94
CA SER A 136 10.64 -5.48 -12.73
C SER A 136 10.26 -4.52 -13.85
N ALA A 137 10.22 -4.98 -15.10
CA ALA A 137 9.76 -4.19 -16.24
C ALA A 137 8.25 -3.93 -16.19
N GLU A 138 7.45 -4.95 -15.84
CA GLU A 138 6.00 -4.81 -15.63
C GLU A 138 5.69 -3.79 -14.53
N ALA A 139 6.44 -3.80 -13.44
CA ALA A 139 6.20 -2.94 -12.28
C ALA A 139 6.19 -1.44 -12.62
N LEU A 140 6.99 -1.03 -13.60
CA LEU A 140 7.09 0.37 -14.04
C LEU A 140 5.75 0.94 -14.55
N GLN A 141 4.84 0.07 -15.01
CA GLN A 141 3.51 0.42 -15.50
C GLN A 141 2.54 0.80 -14.38
N TYR A 142 2.81 0.36 -13.14
CA TYR A 142 1.90 0.53 -11.99
C TYR A 142 2.51 1.42 -10.90
N ARG A 143 3.31 2.41 -11.30
CA ARG A 143 3.85 3.40 -10.37
C ARG A 143 2.77 4.32 -9.83
N ILE A 144 2.90 4.67 -8.56
CA ILE A 144 2.13 5.78 -7.99
C ILE A 144 2.78 7.10 -8.37
N GLN A 145 1.96 8.13 -8.52
CA GLN A 145 2.46 9.48 -8.80
C GLN A 145 3.11 10.08 -7.56
N ASP A 146 2.43 10.00 -6.41
CA ASP A 146 2.93 10.52 -5.15
C ASP A 146 2.26 9.87 -3.94
N PHE A 147 2.77 10.18 -2.75
CA PHE A 147 2.19 9.83 -1.46
C PHE A 147 2.49 10.92 -0.43
N ALA A 148 1.63 11.04 0.58
CA ALA A 148 1.77 12.02 1.64
C ALA A 148 1.13 11.51 2.94
N ALA A 149 1.61 12.01 4.08
CA ALA A 149 1.01 11.75 5.38
C ALA A 149 -0.19 12.68 5.60
N VAL A 150 -1.29 12.14 6.15
CA VAL A 150 -2.54 12.88 6.37
C VAL A 150 -2.42 13.85 7.56
N PHE A 151 -1.68 13.46 8.60
CA PHE A 151 -1.48 14.25 9.81
C PHE A 151 -0.11 13.95 10.43
N ASN A 152 0.40 14.86 11.26
CA ASN A 152 1.62 14.64 12.04
C ASN A 152 1.33 13.76 13.28
N THR A 153 2.32 12.99 13.73
CA THR A 153 2.25 12.16 14.96
C THR A 153 1.94 12.99 16.20
N GLN A 154 2.40 14.23 16.26
CA GLN A 154 2.24 15.13 17.41
C GLN A 154 0.95 15.96 17.38
N GLU A 155 0.12 15.85 16.34
CA GLU A 155 -1.16 16.57 16.28
C GLU A 155 -2.16 16.05 17.33
N VAL A 156 -2.96 16.98 17.86
CA VAL A 156 -4.03 16.65 18.81
C VAL A 156 -5.07 15.72 18.17
N PRO A 157 -5.65 14.76 18.92
CA PRO A 157 -6.59 13.77 18.37
C PRO A 157 -7.75 14.37 17.58
N LYS A 158 -8.32 15.50 18.03
CA LYS A 158 -9.40 16.20 17.32
C LYS A 158 -9.00 16.64 15.92
N SER A 159 -7.77 17.13 15.73
CA SER A 159 -7.23 17.53 14.43
C SER A 159 -7.03 16.32 13.50
N LYS A 160 -6.51 15.21 14.05
CA LYS A 160 -6.34 13.96 13.31
C LYS A 160 -7.69 13.43 12.81
N ILE A 161 -8.69 13.43 13.68
CA ILE A 161 -10.06 13.04 13.31
C ILE A 161 -10.59 13.97 12.24
N SER A 162 -10.56 15.29 12.41
CA SER A 162 -11.13 16.23 11.43
C SER A 162 -10.48 16.16 10.04
N LYS A 163 -9.23 15.69 9.96
CA LYS A 163 -8.50 15.47 8.70
C LYS A 163 -8.79 14.11 8.06
N ALA A 164 -9.16 13.09 8.84
CA ALA A 164 -9.40 11.73 8.36
C ALA A 164 -10.90 11.38 8.21
N CYS A 165 -11.73 11.96 9.06
CA CYS A 165 -13.17 11.76 9.15
C CYS A 165 -13.85 13.12 9.31
N LYS A 166 -14.99 13.32 8.65
CA LYS A 166 -15.90 14.37 9.10
C LYS A 166 -16.68 13.84 10.31
N VAL A 167 -16.79 14.65 11.36
CA VAL A 167 -17.86 14.55 12.37
C VAL A 167 -19.02 15.39 11.85
#